data_AF-A0A956DXL3-F1
#
_entry.id   AF-A0A956DXL3-F1
#
_cell.length_a   1.000
_cell.length_b   1.000
_cell.length_c   1.000
_cell.angle_alpha   90.00
_cell.angle_beta   90.00
_cell.angle_gamma   90.00
#
_symmetry.space_group_name_H-M   'P 1'
#
loop_
_entity.id
_entity.type
_entity.pdbx_description
1 polymer ?
#
loop_
_entity_poly.entity_id
_entity_poly.type
_entity_poly.pdbx_seq_one_letter_code
_entity_poly.pdbx_strand_id
1 'polypeptide(L)'
;MSRFGRSRKSGKAERKPDGQIRQSQLIGVYGAGAMVDLLQHAVIISGLDDWSYAGGDLLPIEEPRLKDRLEQLYKIKLDAEDYFRLAPPGNDDDPHPRLGVRALEFPAWFVCHACRRLLHRSALGEATKSDGRRYHDCQPKAVPLVPVRFVGACPRGHLQDFPWRELAHYGVEHCKVPELTLIEGKHGDFSEIVVACRCGAKQRLANVSADAVKLECRGGRPWLPRGNDEPNCTHPLRLLVRTASNSYFAMTLSALSVPDPDNVIRDALSRDADRIKKRQEKGDDRLRMFLEDDHEDLIREHGMDAVFEQAKLIGDGQVAARLPTRTAEYLQLTKFAEDTKTGETFDETLPFVARKIPVHPSLKQWVRTVTLVHRLREVRVQFGFTRLEPASSDNQGEPDSLDVRRAPLAAHAQWLPAATVQGEGIFLELCPDALAAWSNQKPVQQRVAELDAGWKAWHDARPHHDAGSKVKTPPFLGA
;
A
#
# COMPACT_ATOMS: atom_id res chain seq x y z
N MET A 1 -58.06 35.39 14.17
CA MET A 1 -56.73 35.97 13.89
C MET A 1 -55.67 35.19 14.67
N SER A 2 -54.90 34.32 14.00
CA SER A 2 -53.70 33.70 14.58
C SER A 2 -52.65 33.61 13.48
N ARG A 3 -51.44 34.08 13.80
CA ARG A 3 -50.36 34.39 12.87
C ARG A 3 -49.63 33.11 12.43
N PHE A 4 -49.62 32.83 11.13
CA PHE A 4 -48.69 31.87 10.53
C PHE A 4 -47.30 32.51 10.44
N GLY A 5 -46.41 32.15 11.37
CA GLY A 5 -44.97 32.42 11.25
C GLY A 5 -44.33 31.41 10.31
N ARG A 6 -44.07 31.79 9.05
CA ARG A 6 -43.12 31.06 8.20
C ARG A 6 -41.70 31.32 8.72
N SER A 7 -41.15 30.35 9.45
CA SER A 7 -39.71 30.29 9.69
C SER A 7 -39.01 30.08 8.34
N ARG A 8 -38.36 31.13 7.83
CA ARG A 8 -37.37 31.02 6.75
C ARG A 8 -36.15 30.32 7.35
N LYS A 9 -36.08 28.99 7.24
CA LYS A 9 -34.78 28.31 7.33
C LYS A 9 -33.93 28.84 6.18
N SER A 10 -32.93 29.66 6.51
CA SER A 10 -31.87 30.04 5.58
C SER A 10 -31.14 28.76 5.18
N GLY A 11 -31.44 28.22 4.00
CA GLY A 11 -30.69 27.12 3.41
C GLY A 11 -29.25 27.58 3.21
N LYS A 12 -28.34 27.17 4.11
CA LYS A 12 -26.92 27.07 3.77
C LYS A 12 -26.87 26.09 2.60
N ALA A 13 -26.31 26.52 1.47
CA ALA A 13 -26.06 25.61 0.36
C ALA A 13 -25.25 24.43 0.90
N GLU A 14 -25.81 23.22 0.85
CA GLU A 14 -25.11 21.99 1.22
C GLU A 14 -23.85 21.92 0.35
N ARG A 15 -22.70 22.03 1.01
CA ARG A 15 -21.41 21.96 0.34
C ARG A 15 -21.19 20.50 -0.01
N LYS A 16 -21.56 20.11 -1.23
CA LYS A 16 -21.32 18.73 -1.69
C LYS A 16 -19.82 18.46 -1.81
N PRO A 17 -19.37 17.24 -1.49
CA PRO A 17 -17.97 16.87 -1.69
C PRO A 17 -17.59 16.91 -3.18
N ASP A 18 -16.33 17.24 -3.49
CA ASP A 18 -15.81 17.28 -4.87
C ASP A 18 -15.78 15.89 -5.54
N GLY A 19 -15.89 14.83 -4.74
CA GLY A 19 -15.94 13.43 -5.18
C GLY A 19 -16.09 12.48 -4.00
N GLN A 20 -16.37 11.21 -4.31
CA GLN A 20 -16.47 10.12 -3.33
C GLN A 20 -15.50 9.01 -3.71
N ILE A 21 -14.89 8.38 -2.71
CA ILE A 21 -14.01 7.23 -2.88
C ILE A 21 -14.41 6.13 -1.90
N ARG A 22 -14.23 4.87 -2.29
CA ARG A 22 -14.45 3.75 -1.37
C ARG A 22 -13.26 3.65 -0.41
N GLN A 23 -13.52 3.35 0.87
CA GLN A 23 -12.46 3.20 1.87
C GLN A 23 -11.40 2.16 1.47
N SER A 24 -11.79 1.06 0.80
CA SER A 24 -10.84 0.05 0.31
C SER A 24 -9.88 0.57 -0.78
N GLN A 25 -10.20 1.68 -1.46
CA GLN A 25 -9.31 2.27 -2.44
C GLN A 25 -8.21 3.14 -1.79
N LEU A 26 -8.36 3.50 -0.50
CA LEU A 26 -7.38 4.25 0.30
C LEU A 26 -6.21 3.39 0.79
N ILE A 27 -6.23 2.08 0.58
CA ILE A 27 -5.04 1.23 0.78
C ILE A 27 -4.33 0.90 -0.54
N GLY A 28 -4.89 1.37 -1.67
CA GLY A 28 -4.39 1.15 -3.02
C GLY A 28 -4.09 2.48 -3.69
N VAL A 29 -4.75 2.76 -4.82
CA VAL A 29 -4.45 3.90 -5.71
C VAL A 29 -4.55 5.27 -5.03
N TYR A 30 -5.42 5.42 -4.03
CA TYR A 30 -5.66 6.69 -3.34
C TYR A 30 -5.14 6.70 -1.91
N GLY A 31 -4.14 5.87 -1.58
CA GLY A 31 -3.61 5.80 -0.23
C GLY A 31 -2.78 7.01 0.20
N ALA A 32 -2.29 6.97 1.44
CA ALA A 32 -1.44 8.04 1.97
C ALA A 32 -0.25 8.32 1.04
N GLY A 33 -0.01 9.60 0.75
CA GLY A 33 0.99 10.05 -0.22
C GLY A 33 0.55 10.02 -1.69
N ALA A 34 -0.61 9.46 -2.05
CA ALA A 34 -1.08 9.48 -3.43
C ALA A 34 -1.43 10.91 -3.87
N MET A 35 -1.05 11.29 -5.10
CA MET A 35 -1.51 12.53 -5.71
C MET A 35 -2.85 12.27 -6.40
N VAL A 36 -3.80 13.18 -6.20
CA VAL A 36 -5.15 13.09 -6.77
C VAL A 36 -5.51 14.41 -7.46
N ASP A 37 -5.97 14.29 -8.69
CA ASP A 37 -6.46 15.41 -9.49
C ASP A 37 -7.96 15.54 -9.28
N LEU A 38 -8.38 16.57 -8.56
CA LEU A 38 -9.77 16.96 -8.42
C LEU A 38 -10.14 17.92 -9.56
N LEU A 39 -11.45 18.16 -9.75
CA LEU A 39 -11.96 19.03 -10.82
C LEU A 39 -11.28 20.41 -10.85
N GLN A 40 -10.99 20.99 -9.68
CA GLN A 40 -10.43 22.33 -9.55
C GLN A 40 -9.12 22.40 -8.76
N HIS A 41 -8.65 21.25 -8.25
CA HIS A 41 -7.56 21.20 -7.29
C HIS A 41 -6.59 20.07 -7.58
N ALA A 42 -5.37 20.27 -7.08
CA ALA A 42 -4.37 19.24 -6.97
C ALA A 42 -4.17 18.95 -5.50
N VAL A 43 -4.36 17.69 -5.12
CA VAL A 43 -4.18 17.29 -3.73
C VAL A 43 -3.24 16.11 -3.61
N ILE A 44 -2.63 15.99 -2.45
CA ILE A 44 -1.97 14.79 -1.97
C ILE A 44 -2.73 14.29 -0.74
N ILE A 45 -2.96 12.98 -0.68
CA ILE A 45 -3.59 12.35 0.48
C ILE A 45 -2.61 12.38 1.64
N SER A 46 -3.04 12.88 2.80
CA SER A 46 -2.17 13.01 3.97
C SER A 46 -1.72 11.65 4.51
N GLY A 47 -0.64 11.67 5.25
CA GLY A 47 -0.22 10.56 6.09
C GLY A 47 -1.22 10.28 7.21
N LEU A 48 -1.02 9.15 7.89
CA LEU A 48 -1.92 8.63 8.92
C LEU A 48 -2.03 9.57 10.14
N ASP A 49 -1.03 10.43 10.37
CA ASP A 49 -1.03 11.41 11.46
C ASP A 49 -2.17 12.43 11.35
N ASP A 50 -2.66 12.68 10.13
CA ASP A 50 -3.73 13.64 9.82
C ASP A 50 -5.10 12.96 9.59
N TRP A 51 -5.20 11.64 9.81
CA TRP A 51 -6.44 10.88 9.64
C TRP A 51 -7.28 10.96 10.93
N SER A 52 -8.56 11.31 10.79
CA SER A 52 -9.45 11.60 11.93
C SER A 52 -10.67 10.70 11.96
N TYR A 53 -10.82 9.96 13.07
CA TYR A 53 -11.97 9.10 13.38
C TYR A 53 -13.07 9.83 14.16
N ALA A 54 -13.02 11.16 14.28
CA ALA A 54 -13.91 11.92 15.15
C ALA A 54 -15.42 11.85 14.81
N GLY A 55 -15.80 11.34 13.63
CA GLY A 55 -17.19 11.23 13.20
C GLY A 55 -17.61 9.81 12.81
N GLY A 56 -16.93 8.78 13.29
CA GLY A 56 -17.33 7.39 13.10
C GLY A 56 -16.65 6.45 14.08
N ASP A 57 -17.12 5.20 14.12
CA ASP A 57 -16.52 4.18 14.96
C ASP A 57 -15.12 3.82 14.47
N LEU A 58 -14.21 3.63 15.42
CA LEU A 58 -12.91 3.05 15.16
C LEU A 58 -13.14 1.55 14.97
N LEU A 59 -12.99 1.08 13.72
CA LEU A 59 -13.20 -0.32 13.36
C LEU A 59 -11.84 -1.00 13.21
N PRO A 60 -11.30 -1.61 14.29
CA PRO A 60 -10.08 -2.38 14.21
C PRO A 60 -10.28 -3.63 13.34
N ILE A 61 -9.24 -4.01 12.63
CA ILE A 61 -9.21 -5.21 11.81
C ILE A 61 -8.18 -6.15 12.40
N GLU A 62 -8.62 -7.32 12.85
CA GLU A 62 -7.71 -8.31 13.40
C GLU A 62 -7.25 -9.29 12.32
N GLU A 63 -5.93 -9.49 12.26
CA GLU A 63 -5.26 -10.55 11.51
C GLU A 63 -3.83 -10.72 12.08
N PRO A 64 -3.67 -11.51 13.15
CA PRO A 64 -2.40 -11.63 13.89
C PRO A 64 -1.23 -12.10 13.03
N ARG A 65 -1.47 -13.05 12.11
CA ARG A 65 -0.41 -13.59 11.24
C ARG A 65 0.17 -12.53 10.31
N LEU A 66 -0.70 -11.70 9.75
CA LEU A 66 -0.29 -10.61 8.87
C LEU A 66 0.48 -9.53 9.64
N LYS A 67 0.03 -9.22 10.87
CA LYS A 67 0.75 -8.33 11.80
C LYS A 67 2.16 -8.85 12.04
N ASP A 68 2.27 -10.08 12.53
CA ASP A 68 3.53 -10.74 12.83
C ASP A 68 4.49 -10.73 11.63
N ARG A 69 3.95 -11.02 10.44
CA ARG A 69 4.75 -11.03 9.21
C ARG A 69 5.26 -9.64 8.83
N LEU A 70 4.42 -8.61 8.97
CA LEU A 70 4.83 -7.23 8.73
C LEU A 70 5.92 -6.77 9.70
N GLU A 71 5.81 -7.10 10.98
CA GLU A 71 6.82 -6.77 12.00
C GLU A 71 8.16 -7.48 11.69
N GLN A 72 8.10 -8.77 11.32
CA GLN A 72 9.28 -9.56 10.97
C GLN A 72 10.01 -9.02 9.73
N LEU A 73 9.28 -8.74 8.65
CA LEU A 73 9.87 -8.35 7.37
C LEU A 73 10.34 -6.89 7.35
N TYR A 74 9.54 -5.99 7.91
CA TYR A 74 9.73 -4.54 7.74
C TYR A 74 10.19 -3.82 9.00
N LYS A 75 10.38 -4.54 10.12
CA LYS A 75 10.78 -3.98 11.41
C LYS A 75 9.87 -2.82 11.85
N ILE A 76 8.59 -2.90 11.48
CA ILE A 76 7.56 -1.97 11.94
C ILE A 76 7.15 -2.45 13.32
N LYS A 77 6.99 -1.52 14.27
CA LYS A 77 6.43 -1.84 15.59
C LYS A 77 4.98 -1.41 15.60
N LEU A 78 4.08 -2.38 15.62
CA LEU A 78 2.64 -2.12 15.68
C LEU A 78 2.13 -2.22 17.12
N ASP A 79 1.03 -1.53 17.40
CA ASP A 79 0.38 -1.62 18.70
C ASP A 79 -0.07 -3.05 19.02
N ALA A 80 -0.16 -3.40 20.30
CA ALA A 80 -0.60 -4.73 20.72
C ALA A 80 -2.05 -4.99 20.25
N GLU A 81 -2.89 -3.99 20.46
CA GLU A 81 -4.30 -3.89 20.07
C GLU A 81 -4.44 -2.78 19.01
N ASP A 82 -5.48 -2.79 18.18
CA ASP A 82 -5.76 -1.75 17.17
C ASP A 82 -4.66 -1.47 16.12
N TYR A 83 -3.88 -2.51 15.76
CA TYR A 83 -2.75 -2.42 14.83
C TYR A 83 -3.15 -2.23 13.36
N PHE A 84 -4.34 -2.69 12.96
CA PHE A 84 -4.91 -2.38 11.64
C PHE A 84 -6.25 -1.68 11.78
N ARG A 85 -6.47 -0.69 10.93
CA ARG A 85 -7.70 0.13 10.97
C ARG A 85 -8.26 0.33 9.57
N LEU A 86 -9.57 0.29 9.45
CA LEU A 86 -10.23 0.81 8.26
C LEU A 86 -9.96 2.33 8.16
N ALA A 87 -9.81 2.85 6.95
CA ALA A 87 -9.70 4.30 6.77
C ALA A 87 -10.93 5.01 7.36
N PRO A 88 -10.77 6.14 8.08
CA PRO A 88 -11.89 6.80 8.74
C PRO A 88 -12.94 7.25 7.72
N PRO A 89 -14.23 7.07 8.01
CA PRO A 89 -15.28 7.56 7.13
C PRO A 89 -15.30 9.09 7.10
N GLY A 90 -15.63 9.66 5.94
CA GLY A 90 -16.06 11.06 5.84
C GLY A 90 -17.53 11.21 6.24
N ASN A 91 -18.01 12.45 6.25
CA ASN A 91 -19.44 12.76 6.33
C ASN A 91 -19.82 13.56 5.08
N ASP A 92 -20.66 12.97 4.24
CA ASP A 92 -21.10 13.58 2.98
C ASP A 92 -22.10 14.73 3.20
N ASP A 93 -22.83 14.71 4.32
CA ASP A 93 -23.83 15.72 4.67
C ASP A 93 -23.20 16.95 5.35
N ASP A 94 -22.10 16.74 6.10
CA ASP A 94 -21.32 17.81 6.75
C ASP A 94 -19.82 17.60 6.55
N PRO A 95 -19.30 17.83 5.32
CA PRO A 95 -17.89 17.63 5.03
C PRO A 95 -17.03 18.65 5.76
N HIS A 96 -16.14 18.16 6.63
CA HIS A 96 -15.27 18.98 7.45
C HIS A 96 -13.78 18.60 7.29
N PRO A 97 -12.83 19.56 7.19
CA PRO A 97 -11.41 19.25 6.99
C PRO A 97 -10.71 18.45 8.09
N ARG A 98 -11.35 18.33 9.26
CA ARG A 98 -10.86 17.55 10.41
C ARG A 98 -11.57 16.20 10.58
N LEU A 99 -12.34 15.78 9.59
CA LEU A 99 -13.11 14.54 9.62
C LEU A 99 -12.70 13.65 8.44
N GLY A 100 -12.48 12.37 8.72
CA GLY A 100 -12.07 11.40 7.71
C GLY A 100 -10.59 11.54 7.32
N VAL A 101 -10.30 11.27 6.05
CA VAL A 101 -8.95 11.36 5.49
C VAL A 101 -8.70 12.76 4.93
N ARG A 102 -7.67 13.42 5.47
CA ARG A 102 -7.33 14.78 5.05
C ARG A 102 -6.60 14.76 3.70
N ALA A 103 -7.01 15.67 2.82
CA ALA A 103 -6.30 15.97 1.57
C ALA A 103 -5.59 17.32 1.70
N LEU A 104 -4.32 17.37 1.28
CA LEU A 104 -3.49 18.57 1.33
C LEU A 104 -3.28 19.11 -0.07
N GLU A 105 -3.40 20.42 -0.26
CA GLU A 105 -3.15 21.02 -1.57
C GLU A 105 -1.66 20.95 -1.94
N PHE A 106 -1.38 20.28 -3.06
CA PHE A 106 -0.04 20.06 -3.61
C PHE A 106 -0.14 19.77 -5.12
N PRO A 107 0.71 20.38 -5.98
CA PRO A 107 1.86 21.25 -5.67
C PRO A 107 1.48 22.65 -5.20
N ALA A 108 2.45 23.38 -4.66
CA ALA A 108 2.30 24.78 -4.27
C ALA A 108 2.52 25.76 -5.42
N TRP A 109 2.91 25.29 -6.61
CA TRP A 109 3.04 26.10 -7.82
C TRP A 109 1.83 26.02 -8.74
N PHE A 110 1.46 27.16 -9.30
CA PHE A 110 0.35 27.34 -10.21
C PHE A 110 0.79 28.02 -11.50
N VAL A 111 0.09 27.73 -12.59
CA VAL A 111 0.24 28.40 -13.89
C VAL A 111 -1.04 29.17 -14.24
N CYS A 112 -0.89 30.40 -14.71
CA CYS A 112 -2.00 31.18 -15.26
C CYS A 112 -2.33 30.71 -16.68
N HIS A 113 -3.60 30.38 -16.95
CA HIS A 113 -4.03 29.92 -18.28
C HIS A 113 -3.84 30.94 -19.40
N ALA A 114 -3.90 32.25 -19.10
CA ALA A 114 -3.81 33.29 -20.12
C ALA A 114 -2.36 33.72 -20.36
N CYS A 115 -1.68 34.23 -19.33
CA CYS A 115 -0.34 34.78 -19.47
C CYS A 115 0.78 33.79 -19.17
N ARG A 116 0.45 32.53 -18.83
CA ARG A 116 1.43 31.44 -18.58
C ARG A 116 2.39 31.69 -17.42
N ARG A 117 2.07 32.66 -16.56
CA ARG A 117 2.85 33.02 -15.39
C ARG A 117 2.90 31.89 -14.37
N LEU A 118 4.08 31.57 -13.87
CA LEU A 118 4.28 30.64 -12.76
C LEU A 118 4.28 31.38 -11.43
N LEU A 119 3.39 30.98 -10.53
CA LEU A 119 3.18 31.61 -9.23
C LEU A 119 3.19 30.56 -8.13
N HIS A 120 3.95 30.83 -7.07
CA HIS A 120 3.95 29.99 -5.88
C HIS A 120 2.82 30.45 -4.94
N ARG A 121 2.20 29.53 -4.21
CA ARG A 121 1.11 29.79 -3.28
C ARG A 121 1.42 30.91 -2.28
N SER A 122 2.67 31.04 -1.84
CA SER A 122 3.09 32.10 -0.91
C SER A 122 3.01 33.52 -1.48
N ALA A 123 2.98 33.66 -2.82
CA ALA A 123 2.80 34.93 -3.51
C ALA A 123 1.33 35.19 -3.88
N LEU A 124 0.44 34.26 -3.53
CA LEU A 124 -0.99 34.34 -3.79
C LEU A 124 -1.71 34.56 -2.45
N GLY A 125 -2.81 35.32 -2.48
CA GLY A 125 -3.73 35.37 -1.34
C GLY A 125 -4.44 34.03 -1.11
N GLU A 126 -5.31 33.99 -0.11
CA GLU A 126 -6.23 32.88 0.08
C GLU A 126 -7.11 32.66 -1.17
N ALA A 127 -7.65 31.45 -1.30
CA ALA A 127 -8.58 31.14 -2.39
C ALA A 127 -9.76 32.13 -2.34
N THR A 128 -9.82 32.99 -3.34
CA THR A 128 -10.65 34.19 -3.36
C THR A 128 -11.84 33.92 -4.28
N LYS A 129 -12.75 33.07 -3.82
CA LYS A 129 -14.15 32.92 -4.28
C LYS A 129 -14.83 31.70 -3.64
N SER A 130 -16.16 31.65 -3.71
CA SER A 130 -16.99 30.50 -3.33
C SER A 130 -16.70 29.22 -4.13
N ASP A 131 -15.88 29.31 -5.19
CA ASP A 131 -15.46 28.20 -6.06
C ASP A 131 -14.15 27.52 -5.62
N GLY A 132 -13.51 28.01 -4.55
CA GLY A 132 -12.24 27.47 -4.03
C GLY A 132 -11.01 27.78 -4.88
N ARG A 133 -11.13 28.47 -6.02
CA ARG A 133 -10.00 28.67 -6.95
C ARG A 133 -9.15 29.89 -6.59
N ARG A 134 -7.90 29.87 -7.05
CA ARG A 134 -7.04 31.05 -7.07
C ARG A 134 -7.08 31.72 -8.43
N TYR A 135 -6.92 33.03 -8.41
CA TYR A 135 -6.96 33.87 -9.60
C TYR A 135 -5.68 34.69 -9.69
N HIS A 136 -5.20 34.86 -10.91
CA HIS A 136 -4.15 35.82 -11.23
C HIS A 136 -4.80 37.05 -11.86
N ASP A 137 -4.37 38.24 -11.42
CA ASP A 137 -4.83 39.51 -11.97
C ASP A 137 -4.19 39.78 -13.35
N CYS A 138 -4.71 39.08 -14.36
CA CYS A 138 -4.42 39.37 -15.75
C CYS A 138 -5.27 40.54 -16.22
N GLN A 139 -4.69 41.56 -16.84
CA GLN A 139 -5.51 42.55 -17.53
C GLN A 139 -6.04 41.96 -18.85
N PRO A 140 -7.34 42.13 -19.18
CA PRO A 140 -8.35 42.99 -18.52
C PRO A 140 -9.23 42.29 -17.46
N LYS A 141 -9.03 41.00 -17.18
CA LYS A 141 -9.85 40.24 -16.21
C LYS A 141 -9.03 39.19 -15.47
N ALA A 142 -9.36 38.98 -14.20
CA ALA A 142 -8.77 37.91 -13.39
C ALA A 142 -8.97 36.52 -14.05
N VAL A 143 -7.89 35.77 -14.20
CA VAL A 143 -7.87 34.45 -14.86
C VAL A 143 -7.60 33.36 -13.83
N PRO A 144 -8.30 32.21 -13.88
CA PRO A 144 -8.06 31.12 -12.95
C PRO A 144 -6.63 30.58 -13.08
N LEU A 145 -6.04 30.29 -11.93
CA LEU A 145 -4.78 29.59 -11.79
C LEU A 145 -5.03 28.09 -11.70
N VAL A 146 -4.20 27.31 -12.38
CA VAL A 146 -4.26 25.84 -12.32
C VAL A 146 -2.95 25.30 -11.75
N PRO A 147 -3.00 24.29 -10.86
CA PRO A 147 -1.80 23.65 -10.34
C PRO A 147 -0.88 23.17 -11.45
N VAL A 148 0.41 23.35 -11.27
CA VAL A 148 1.38 22.88 -12.26
C VAL A 148 1.37 21.35 -12.34
N ARG A 149 1.40 20.81 -13.55
CA ARG A 149 1.34 19.35 -13.79
C ARG A 149 2.63 18.58 -13.46
N PHE A 150 3.68 19.30 -13.09
CA PHE A 150 5.01 18.74 -12.87
C PHE A 150 5.48 18.94 -11.43
N VAL A 151 6.05 17.87 -10.89
CA VAL A 151 6.60 17.80 -9.54
C VAL A 151 7.97 17.11 -9.59
N GLY A 152 8.75 17.23 -8.53
CA GLY A 152 10.00 16.50 -8.39
C GLY A 152 9.82 15.26 -7.51
N ALA A 153 10.35 14.12 -7.93
CA ALA A 153 10.37 12.90 -7.13
C ALA A 153 11.76 12.24 -7.18
N CYS A 154 12.06 11.36 -6.22
CA CYS A 154 13.29 10.57 -6.23
C CYS A 154 13.02 9.10 -5.89
N PRO A 155 14.00 8.19 -6.13
CA PRO A 155 13.84 6.75 -5.84
C PRO A 155 13.54 6.40 -4.37
N ARG A 156 13.77 7.32 -3.41
CA ARG A 156 13.38 7.15 -1.99
C ARG A 156 11.90 7.44 -1.71
N GLY A 157 11.11 7.70 -2.75
CA GLY A 157 9.68 8.01 -2.63
C GLY A 157 9.36 9.45 -2.22
N HIS A 158 10.38 10.30 -2.01
CA HIS A 158 10.19 11.73 -1.77
C HIS A 158 9.46 12.42 -2.91
N LEU A 159 8.75 13.48 -2.55
CA LEU A 159 7.99 14.31 -3.45
C LEU A 159 8.18 15.78 -3.04
N GLN A 160 8.41 16.66 -3.99
CA GLN A 160 8.54 18.08 -3.72
C GLN A 160 8.01 18.89 -4.89
N ASP A 161 7.71 20.16 -4.63
CA ASP A 161 7.56 21.13 -5.69
C ASP A 161 8.80 21.12 -6.59
N PHE A 162 8.58 21.10 -7.89
CA PHE A 162 9.67 21.15 -8.84
C PHE A 162 10.42 22.49 -8.70
N PRO A 163 11.76 22.53 -8.64
CA PRO A 163 12.52 23.74 -8.31
C PRO A 163 12.61 24.68 -9.52
N TRP A 164 11.48 25.29 -9.90
CA TRP A 164 11.35 26.13 -11.10
C TRP A 164 12.34 27.29 -11.15
N ARG A 165 12.66 27.89 -10.01
CA ARG A 165 13.60 29.02 -9.91
C ARG A 165 15.03 28.56 -10.24
N GLU A 166 15.46 27.43 -9.69
CA GLU A 166 16.78 26.84 -9.96
C GLU A 166 16.89 26.35 -11.39
N LEU A 167 15.84 25.68 -11.92
CA LEU A 167 15.85 25.23 -13.31
C LEU A 167 16.04 26.41 -14.27
N ALA A 168 15.26 27.49 -14.09
CA ALA A 168 15.32 28.65 -14.97
C ALA A 168 16.70 29.34 -14.99
N HIS A 169 17.43 29.26 -13.87
CA HIS A 169 18.76 29.86 -13.70
C HIS A 169 19.87 28.81 -13.70
N TYR A 170 19.62 27.60 -14.20
CA TYR A 170 20.64 26.55 -14.19
C TYR A 170 21.83 26.96 -15.06
N GLY A 171 23.01 27.03 -14.45
CA GLY A 171 24.25 27.49 -15.11
C GLY A 171 24.38 29.01 -15.28
N VAL A 172 23.49 29.81 -14.68
CA VAL A 172 23.57 31.28 -14.70
C VAL A 172 23.30 31.88 -13.31
N GLU A 173 23.64 33.16 -13.12
CA GLU A 173 23.41 33.84 -11.84
C GLU A 173 21.92 33.96 -11.52
N HIS A 174 21.54 33.69 -10.27
CA HIS A 174 20.17 33.81 -9.80
C HIS A 174 19.78 35.28 -9.63
N CYS A 175 18.71 35.72 -10.31
CA CYS A 175 18.22 37.09 -10.11
C CYS A 175 17.49 37.25 -8.77
N LYS A 176 17.53 38.46 -8.20
CA LYS A 176 16.96 38.77 -6.88
C LYS A 176 15.44 38.61 -6.81
N VAL A 177 14.73 38.88 -7.90
CA VAL A 177 13.26 38.81 -7.97
C VAL A 177 12.87 37.93 -9.16
N PRO A 178 12.84 36.59 -8.99
CA PRO A 178 12.59 35.69 -10.09
C PRO A 178 11.11 35.68 -10.45
N GLU A 179 10.88 35.96 -11.72
CA GLU A 179 9.58 36.23 -12.31
C GLU A 179 9.37 35.27 -13.49
N LEU A 180 8.76 34.12 -13.22
CA LEU A 180 8.80 32.96 -14.11
C LEU A 180 7.56 32.82 -15.00
N THR A 181 7.77 32.31 -16.21
CA THR A 181 6.73 32.00 -17.21
C THR A 181 6.98 30.60 -17.76
N LEU A 182 5.92 29.79 -17.89
CA LEU A 182 5.98 28.44 -18.45
C LEU A 182 5.46 28.44 -19.89
N ILE A 183 6.40 28.44 -20.83
CA ILE A 183 6.13 28.45 -22.27
C ILE A 183 5.95 27.00 -22.71
N GLU A 184 4.77 26.68 -23.26
CA GLU A 184 4.47 25.37 -23.84
C GLU A 184 4.32 25.52 -25.36
N GLY A 185 4.83 24.56 -26.11
CA GLY A 185 4.67 24.51 -27.56
C GLY A 185 3.23 24.21 -27.99
N LYS A 186 2.89 24.54 -29.24
CA LYS A 186 1.52 24.46 -29.78
C LYS A 186 0.94 23.04 -29.79
N HIS A 187 1.81 22.02 -29.83
CA HIS A 187 1.42 20.62 -29.96
C HIS A 187 1.41 19.86 -28.63
N GLY A 188 1.70 20.55 -27.51
CA GLY A 188 1.70 19.94 -26.18
C GLY A 188 2.84 18.94 -25.94
N ASP A 189 3.84 18.90 -26.81
CA ASP A 189 5.02 18.06 -26.64
C ASP A 189 5.78 18.47 -25.38
N PHE A 190 6.13 17.48 -24.58
CA PHE A 190 6.92 17.62 -23.36
C PHE A 190 8.32 18.19 -23.65
N SER A 191 8.88 17.90 -24.82
CA SER A 191 10.22 18.37 -25.20
C SER A 191 10.29 19.89 -25.44
N GLU A 192 9.15 20.51 -25.77
CA GLU A 192 9.04 21.92 -26.14
C GLU A 192 8.81 22.84 -24.94
N ILE A 193 8.72 22.30 -23.72
CA ILE A 193 8.39 23.10 -22.54
C ILE A 193 9.63 23.84 -22.03
N VAL A 194 9.50 25.16 -21.91
CA VAL A 194 10.57 26.06 -21.46
C VAL A 194 10.08 26.86 -20.26
N VAL A 195 10.88 26.88 -19.20
CA VAL A 195 10.74 27.86 -18.12
C VAL A 195 11.62 29.06 -18.44
N ALA A 196 11.04 30.25 -18.41
CA ALA A 196 11.74 31.51 -18.67
C ALA A 196 11.53 32.50 -17.54
N CYS A 197 12.57 33.24 -17.17
CA CYS A 197 12.54 34.32 -16.21
C CYS A 197 12.57 35.68 -16.92
N ARG A 198 11.96 36.71 -16.32
CA ARG A 198 12.00 38.10 -16.82
C ARG A 198 13.43 38.63 -17.02
N CYS A 199 14.42 38.15 -16.26
CA CYS A 199 15.82 38.54 -16.41
C CYS A 199 16.49 38.03 -17.71
N GLY A 200 15.82 37.17 -18.49
CA GLY A 200 16.34 36.57 -19.71
C GLY A 200 16.83 35.13 -19.56
N ALA A 201 17.00 34.64 -18.32
CA ALA A 201 17.35 33.26 -18.05
C ALA A 201 16.24 32.30 -18.51
N LYS A 202 16.61 31.19 -19.16
CA LYS A 202 15.66 30.23 -19.72
C LYS A 202 16.25 28.82 -19.73
N GLN A 203 15.40 27.82 -19.51
CA GLN A 203 15.81 26.42 -19.56
C GLN A 203 14.67 25.49 -20.01
N ARG A 204 15.01 24.43 -20.74
CA ARG A 204 14.07 23.39 -21.18
C ARG A 204 13.89 22.34 -20.11
N LEU A 205 12.66 21.85 -19.93
CA LEU A 205 12.37 20.74 -19.02
C LEU A 205 13.00 19.43 -19.50
N ALA A 206 13.05 19.21 -20.83
CA ALA A 206 13.66 18.02 -21.44
C ALA A 206 15.12 17.80 -21.02
N ASN A 207 15.84 18.87 -20.71
CA ASN A 207 17.24 18.78 -20.27
C ASN A 207 17.38 18.12 -18.88
N VAL A 208 16.32 18.14 -18.06
CA VAL A 208 16.29 17.41 -16.79
C VAL A 208 16.09 15.92 -17.06
N SER A 209 15.19 15.56 -17.97
CA SER A 209 14.94 14.16 -18.34
C SER A 209 16.10 13.52 -19.10
N ALA A 210 16.90 14.30 -19.81
CA ALA A 210 18.10 13.86 -20.53
C ALA A 210 19.38 13.92 -19.67
N ASP A 211 19.26 14.08 -18.34
CA ASP A 211 20.36 14.20 -17.37
C ASP A 211 21.38 15.32 -17.65
N ALA A 212 21.05 16.27 -18.54
CA ALA A 212 21.86 17.46 -18.82
C ALA A 212 21.73 18.53 -17.72
N VAL A 213 20.64 18.50 -16.95
CA VAL A 213 20.39 19.35 -15.79
C VAL A 213 20.18 18.45 -14.57
N LYS A 214 21.13 18.50 -13.63
CA LYS A 214 21.06 17.72 -12.38
C LYS A 214 20.54 18.61 -11.26
N LEU A 215 19.37 18.25 -10.74
CA LEU A 215 18.74 18.87 -9.58
C LEU A 215 18.75 17.85 -8.44
N GLU A 216 18.89 18.31 -7.20
CA GLU A 216 18.99 17.44 -6.04
C GLU A 216 17.66 17.35 -5.29
N CYS A 217 17.38 16.17 -4.75
CA CYS A 217 16.23 15.96 -3.90
C CYS A 217 16.47 16.56 -2.50
N ARG A 218 15.48 17.29 -1.98
CA ARG A 218 15.51 17.92 -0.66
C ARG A 218 14.85 17.08 0.43
N GLY A 219 14.50 15.84 0.13
CA GLY A 219 13.86 14.94 1.09
C GLY A 219 12.40 15.26 1.39
N GLY A 220 11.71 16.01 0.52
CA GLY A 220 10.34 16.45 0.75
C GLY A 220 9.35 15.31 1.00
N ARG A 221 8.53 15.45 2.05
CA ARG A 221 7.43 14.55 2.40
C ARG A 221 6.13 15.33 2.62
N PRO A 222 5.56 15.94 1.57
CA PRO A 222 4.42 16.86 1.67
C PRO A 222 3.13 16.23 2.20
N TRP A 223 3.05 14.90 2.27
CA TRP A 223 1.94 14.18 2.88
C TRP A 223 2.06 14.08 4.41
N LEU A 224 3.25 14.24 4.99
CA LEU A 224 3.46 14.19 6.44
C LEU A 224 3.35 15.56 7.09
N PRO A 225 3.16 15.64 8.42
CA PRO A 225 3.21 16.90 9.15
C PRO A 225 4.54 17.65 8.89
N ARG A 226 4.49 18.98 8.85
CA ARG A 226 5.66 19.83 8.60
C ARG A 226 6.81 19.49 9.55
N GLY A 227 8.03 19.45 9.02
CA GLY A 227 9.23 19.11 9.78
C GLY A 227 9.64 17.63 9.70
N ASN A 228 8.87 16.79 8.99
CA ASN A 228 9.18 15.37 8.78
C ASN A 228 9.84 15.06 7.43
N ASP A 229 10.39 16.08 6.75
CA ASP A 229 11.22 15.88 5.56
C ASP A 229 12.47 15.05 5.93
N GLU A 230 12.94 14.21 5.01
CA GLU A 230 14.15 13.43 5.25
C GLU A 230 15.41 14.29 5.06
N PRO A 231 16.25 14.46 6.08
CA PRO A 231 17.47 15.23 5.92
C PRO A 231 18.44 14.51 4.98
N ASN A 232 19.25 15.30 4.26
CA ASN A 232 20.42 14.84 3.50
C ASN A 232 20.10 13.77 2.43
N CYS A 233 19.00 13.90 1.70
CA CYS A 233 18.77 13.09 0.51
C CYS A 233 19.77 13.49 -0.60
N THR A 234 20.53 12.52 -1.12
CA THR A 234 21.56 12.76 -2.15
C THR A 234 21.13 12.27 -3.54
N HIS A 235 19.91 11.77 -3.70
CA HIS A 235 19.45 11.27 -4.99
C HIS A 235 19.11 12.41 -5.94
N PRO A 236 19.34 12.21 -7.26
CA PRO A 236 18.90 13.15 -8.28
C PRO A 236 17.37 13.27 -8.25
N LEU A 237 16.89 14.50 -8.39
CA LEU A 237 15.49 14.81 -8.51
C LEU A 237 15.04 14.53 -9.94
N ARG A 238 14.13 13.58 -10.11
CA ARG A 238 13.50 13.28 -11.40
C ARG A 238 12.26 14.14 -11.57
N LEU A 239 12.08 14.63 -12.80
CA LEU A 239 10.87 15.31 -13.22
C LEU A 239 9.73 14.28 -13.36
N LEU A 240 8.63 14.51 -12.65
CA LEU A 240 7.48 13.61 -12.62
C LEU A 240 6.21 14.38 -13.02
N VAL A 241 5.41 13.79 -13.89
CA VAL A 241 4.06 14.29 -14.19
C VAL A 241 3.11 13.77 -13.10
N ARG A 242 2.31 14.66 -12.50
CA ARG A 242 1.41 14.34 -11.39
C ARG A 242 0.47 13.17 -11.67
N THR A 243 0.00 13.05 -12.92
CA THR A 243 -0.92 12.00 -13.38
C THR A 243 -0.22 10.78 -13.99
N ALA A 244 1.12 10.70 -13.93
CA ALA A 244 1.83 9.55 -14.45
C ALA A 244 1.54 8.28 -13.65
N SER A 245 1.49 7.13 -14.32
CA SER A 245 1.27 5.82 -13.70
C SER A 245 2.38 5.43 -12.72
N ASN A 246 3.59 5.96 -12.90
CA ASN A 246 4.73 5.75 -12.01
C ASN A 246 4.82 6.78 -10.87
N SER A 247 3.78 7.60 -10.67
CA SER A 247 3.78 8.59 -9.60
C SER A 247 3.63 7.95 -8.22
N TYR A 248 2.98 6.79 -8.13
CA TYR A 248 2.65 6.15 -6.87
C TYR A 248 2.38 4.64 -7.04
N PHE A 249 3.02 3.82 -6.22
CA PHE A 249 2.76 2.39 -6.12
C PHE A 249 2.54 2.04 -4.65
N ALA A 250 1.30 1.69 -4.30
CA ALA A 250 1.00 1.24 -2.94
C ALA A 250 1.75 -0.05 -2.64
N MET A 251 2.39 -0.13 -1.47
CA MET A 251 2.97 -1.37 -0.99
C MET A 251 1.97 -2.02 -0.04
N THR A 252 1.38 -3.12 -0.49
CA THR A 252 0.35 -3.85 0.25
C THR A 252 0.80 -5.27 0.53
N LEU A 253 0.47 -5.76 1.73
CA LEU A 253 0.55 -7.18 2.06
C LEU A 253 -0.85 -7.67 2.41
N SER A 254 -1.17 -8.89 1.99
CA SER A 254 -2.49 -9.49 2.18
C SER A 254 -2.39 -10.84 2.89
N ALA A 255 -3.41 -11.17 3.67
CA ALA A 255 -3.61 -12.52 4.19
C ALA A 255 -5.07 -12.93 4.01
N LEU A 256 -5.27 -14.20 3.66
CA LEU A 256 -6.56 -14.87 3.72
C LEU A 256 -6.80 -15.32 5.16
N SER A 257 -7.95 -14.95 5.73
CA SER A 257 -8.39 -15.39 7.05
C SER A 257 -9.02 -16.78 6.94
N VAL A 258 -8.19 -17.79 6.67
CA VAL A 258 -8.59 -19.20 6.68
C VAL A 258 -8.51 -19.71 8.12
N PRO A 259 -9.58 -20.31 8.67
CA PRO A 259 -9.55 -20.87 10.02
C PRO A 259 -8.42 -21.87 10.18
N ASP A 260 -7.72 -21.76 11.30
CA ASP A 260 -6.68 -22.70 11.69
C ASP A 260 -6.88 -23.08 13.15
N PRO A 261 -7.53 -24.23 13.43
CA PRO A 261 -7.75 -24.66 14.81
C PRO A 261 -6.42 -24.86 15.55
N ASP A 262 -5.37 -25.26 14.84
CA ASP A 262 -4.05 -25.46 15.45
C ASP A 262 -3.44 -24.12 15.89
N ASN A 263 -3.78 -23.01 15.23
CA ASN A 263 -3.27 -21.69 15.59
C ASN A 263 -3.98 -21.09 16.81
N VAL A 264 -5.29 -21.33 16.99
CA VAL A 264 -6.01 -20.95 18.22
C VAL A 264 -5.42 -21.68 19.42
N ILE A 265 -5.20 -22.99 19.27
CA ILE A 265 -4.55 -23.82 20.30
C ILE A 265 -3.14 -23.28 20.58
N ARG A 266 -2.34 -23.05 19.55
CA ARG A 266 -0.96 -22.58 19.67
C ARG A 266 -0.86 -21.20 20.32
N ASP A 267 -1.71 -20.25 19.93
CA ASP A 267 -1.72 -18.90 20.50
C ASP A 267 -2.12 -18.95 21.98
N ALA A 268 -3.11 -19.78 22.35
CA ALA A 268 -3.48 -19.98 23.75
C ALA A 268 -2.35 -20.60 24.58
N LEU A 269 -1.65 -21.59 24.02
CA LEU A 269 -0.51 -22.27 24.67
C LEU A 269 0.78 -21.44 24.68
N SER A 270 0.90 -20.45 23.79
CA SER A 270 2.13 -19.66 23.60
C SER A 270 2.57 -18.90 24.86
N ARG A 271 1.63 -18.49 25.72
CA ARG A 271 1.90 -17.81 27.00
C ARG A 271 2.60 -18.71 28.01
N ASP A 272 2.40 -20.02 27.89
CA ASP A 272 2.95 -21.03 28.78
C ASP A 272 4.09 -21.82 28.11
N ALA A 273 4.64 -21.36 26.98
CA ALA A 273 5.67 -22.07 26.21
C ALA A 273 6.87 -22.55 27.07
N ASP A 274 7.36 -21.71 28.00
CA ASP A 274 8.44 -22.08 28.92
C ASP A 274 8.04 -23.18 29.92
N ARG A 275 6.77 -23.20 30.34
CA ARG A 275 6.22 -24.21 31.25
C ARG A 275 6.00 -25.51 30.49
N ILE A 276 5.42 -25.44 29.29
CA ILE A 276 5.22 -26.56 28.36
C ILE A 276 6.55 -27.28 28.10
N LYS A 277 7.60 -26.53 27.73
CA LYS A 277 8.94 -27.08 27.52
C LYS A 277 9.47 -27.84 28.74
N LYS A 278 9.41 -27.22 29.93
CA LYS A 278 9.85 -27.84 31.20
C LYS A 278 9.05 -29.08 31.57
N ARG A 279 7.79 -29.20 31.13
CA ARG A 279 6.94 -30.36 31.40
C ARG A 279 7.17 -31.47 30.39
N GLN A 280 7.37 -31.13 29.12
CA GLN A 280 7.74 -32.06 28.06
C GLN A 280 9.07 -32.77 28.35
N GLU A 281 10.09 -32.03 28.81
CA GLU A 281 11.38 -32.61 29.24
C GLU A 281 11.23 -33.64 30.38
N LYS A 282 10.14 -33.57 31.16
CA LYS A 282 9.83 -34.50 32.26
C LYS A 282 8.96 -35.68 31.84
N GLY A 283 8.58 -35.77 30.57
CA GLY A 283 7.81 -36.87 29.98
C GLY A 283 6.39 -36.48 29.58
N ASP A 284 5.88 -37.18 28.57
CA ASP A 284 4.57 -36.95 27.93
C ASP A 284 3.41 -36.93 28.93
N ASP A 285 3.41 -37.82 29.94
CA ASP A 285 2.35 -37.88 30.96
C ASP A 285 2.30 -36.62 31.83
N ARG A 286 3.46 -35.99 32.08
CA ARG A 286 3.55 -34.74 32.84
C ARG A 286 3.09 -33.54 32.03
N LEU A 287 3.27 -33.59 30.72
CA LEU A 287 2.72 -32.58 29.82
C LEU A 287 1.20 -32.74 29.70
N ARG A 288 0.66 -33.96 29.61
CA ARG A 288 -0.79 -34.20 29.61
C ARG A 288 -1.47 -33.71 30.88
N MET A 289 -0.97 -34.08 32.06
CA MET A 289 -1.49 -33.56 33.34
C MET A 289 -1.50 -32.03 33.39
N PHE A 290 -0.43 -31.39 32.90
CA PHE A 290 -0.35 -29.93 32.87
C PHE A 290 -1.42 -29.30 31.98
N LEU A 291 -1.67 -29.89 30.80
CA LEU A 291 -2.71 -29.41 29.89
C LEU A 291 -4.11 -29.64 30.49
N GLU A 292 -4.34 -30.76 31.16
CA GLU A 292 -5.60 -31.04 31.88
C GLU A 292 -5.86 -30.04 33.00
N ASP A 293 -4.83 -29.69 33.78
CA ASP A 293 -4.95 -28.77 34.92
C ASP A 293 -5.14 -27.31 34.49
N ASP A 294 -4.34 -26.84 33.51
CA ASP A 294 -4.23 -25.41 33.19
C ASP A 294 -4.92 -25.00 31.86
N HIS A 295 -5.31 -25.97 31.02
CA HIS A 295 -5.90 -25.73 29.69
C HIS A 295 -7.14 -26.61 29.42
N GLU A 296 -7.91 -26.96 30.46
CA GLU A 296 -9.14 -27.77 30.37
C GLU A 296 -10.14 -27.22 29.33
N ASP A 297 -10.32 -25.90 29.29
CA ASP A 297 -11.22 -25.25 28.34
C ASP A 297 -10.82 -25.51 26.88
N LEU A 298 -9.52 -25.48 26.58
CA LEU A 298 -8.96 -25.73 25.26
C LEU A 298 -9.16 -27.20 24.84
N ILE A 299 -8.99 -28.12 25.79
CA ILE A 299 -9.20 -29.56 25.60
C ILE A 299 -10.67 -29.87 25.35
N ARG A 300 -11.57 -29.22 26.07
CA ARG A 300 -13.03 -29.38 25.88
C ARG A 300 -13.48 -28.92 24.50
N GLU A 301 -12.85 -27.89 23.96
CA GLU A 301 -13.20 -27.32 22.64
C GLU A 301 -12.53 -28.06 21.47
N HIS A 302 -11.26 -28.45 21.60
CA HIS A 302 -10.45 -28.97 20.49
C HIS A 302 -9.97 -30.42 20.64
N GLY A 303 -10.17 -31.03 21.82
CA GLY A 303 -9.73 -32.38 22.13
C GLY A 303 -8.27 -32.46 22.62
N MET A 304 -8.01 -33.41 23.51
CA MET A 304 -6.69 -33.58 24.14
C MET A 304 -5.57 -33.82 23.13
N ASP A 305 -5.80 -34.66 22.12
CA ASP A 305 -4.75 -35.06 21.19
C ASP A 305 -4.24 -33.87 20.35
N ALA A 306 -5.14 -33.00 19.88
CA ALA A 306 -4.78 -31.79 19.13
C ALA A 306 -4.02 -30.78 20.00
N VAL A 307 -4.48 -30.56 21.24
CA VAL A 307 -3.83 -29.67 22.20
C VAL A 307 -2.44 -30.18 22.58
N PHE A 308 -2.33 -31.49 22.82
CA PHE A 308 -1.08 -32.14 23.17
C PHE A 308 -0.05 -32.11 22.03
N GLU A 309 -0.49 -32.33 20.79
CA GLU A 309 0.37 -32.25 19.61
C GLU A 309 0.94 -30.82 19.42
N GLN A 310 0.10 -29.79 19.54
CA GLN A 310 0.58 -28.40 19.47
C GLN A 310 1.49 -28.04 20.65
N ALA A 311 1.21 -28.53 21.86
CA ALA A 311 2.08 -28.32 23.02
C ALA A 311 3.47 -28.95 22.81
N LYS A 312 3.55 -30.14 22.20
CA LYS A 312 4.82 -30.77 21.86
C LYS A 312 5.64 -29.95 20.86
N LEU A 313 4.98 -29.44 19.81
CA LEU A 313 5.62 -28.56 18.83
C LEU A 313 6.21 -27.31 19.50
N ILE A 314 5.46 -26.69 20.42
CA ILE A 314 5.94 -25.54 21.20
C ILE A 314 7.15 -25.91 22.07
N GLY A 315 7.08 -27.02 22.82
CA GLY A 315 8.14 -27.38 23.76
C GLY A 315 9.43 -27.91 23.11
N ASP A 316 9.36 -28.48 21.90
CA ASP A 316 10.53 -28.84 21.09
C ASP A 316 11.32 -27.61 20.58
N GLY A 317 10.86 -26.39 20.91
CA GLY A 317 11.44 -25.17 20.36
C GLY A 317 11.18 -25.02 18.87
N GLN A 318 10.35 -25.89 18.30
CA GLN A 318 9.63 -25.64 17.06
C GLN A 318 8.51 -24.65 17.37
N VAL A 319 8.89 -23.45 17.84
CA VAL A 319 8.13 -22.25 17.49
C VAL A 319 8.22 -22.24 15.98
N ALA A 320 7.24 -22.87 15.33
CA ALA A 320 7.25 -23.12 13.90
C ALA A 320 7.70 -21.82 13.26
N ALA A 321 8.83 -21.85 12.55
CA ALA A 321 9.30 -20.68 11.83
C ALA A 321 8.08 -20.15 11.09
N ARG A 322 7.57 -18.97 11.50
CA ARG A 322 6.26 -18.50 11.07
C ARG A 322 6.25 -18.55 9.56
N LEU A 323 5.46 -19.48 9.03
CA LEU A 323 5.50 -19.79 7.60
C LEU A 323 5.17 -18.51 6.84
N PRO A 324 5.78 -18.28 5.68
CA PRO A 324 5.33 -17.25 4.78
C PRO A 324 3.80 -17.33 4.57
N THR A 325 3.15 -16.17 4.44
CA THR A 325 1.69 -16.09 4.47
C THR A 325 1.02 -17.03 3.46
N ARG A 326 1.50 -17.07 2.20
CA ARG A 326 0.92 -17.94 1.16
C ARG A 326 1.15 -19.41 1.42
N THR A 327 2.31 -19.79 1.96
CA THR A 327 2.58 -21.17 2.36
C THR A 327 1.62 -21.61 3.47
N ALA A 328 1.39 -20.76 4.48
CA ALA A 328 0.45 -21.05 5.55
C ALA A 328 -0.99 -21.20 5.02
N GLU A 329 -1.43 -20.26 4.17
CA GLU A 329 -2.75 -20.32 3.51
C GLU A 329 -2.92 -21.61 2.70
N TYR A 330 -1.90 -22.01 1.93
CA TYR A 330 -1.92 -23.24 1.13
C TYR A 330 -2.10 -24.49 2.01
N LEU A 331 -1.35 -24.60 3.10
CA LEU A 331 -1.45 -25.73 4.02
C LEU A 331 -2.82 -25.78 4.70
N GLN A 332 -3.35 -24.63 5.13
CA GLN A 332 -4.67 -24.54 5.76
C GLN A 332 -5.78 -24.94 4.79
N LEU A 333 -5.75 -24.44 3.55
CA LEU A 333 -6.71 -24.80 2.52
C LEU A 333 -6.63 -26.28 2.14
N THR A 334 -5.43 -26.86 2.16
CA THR A 334 -5.21 -28.30 1.91
C THR A 334 -5.81 -29.13 3.03
N LYS A 335 -5.46 -28.84 4.30
CA LYS A 335 -6.02 -29.53 5.48
C LYS A 335 -7.54 -29.43 5.52
N PHE A 336 -8.08 -28.23 5.32
CA PHE A 336 -9.51 -28.01 5.26
C PHE A 336 -10.19 -28.85 4.16
N ALA A 337 -9.55 -28.97 2.99
CA ALA A 337 -10.06 -29.77 1.87
C ALA A 337 -9.96 -31.29 2.10
N GLU A 338 -9.14 -31.74 3.05
CA GLU A 338 -9.08 -33.12 3.52
C GLU A 338 -10.22 -33.41 4.51
N ASP A 339 -10.47 -32.49 5.45
CA ASP A 339 -11.49 -32.62 6.49
C ASP A 339 -12.92 -32.48 5.93
N THR A 340 -13.11 -31.70 4.85
CA THR A 340 -14.43 -31.41 4.28
C THR A 340 -14.93 -32.53 3.35
N LYS A 341 -16.14 -33.03 3.60
CA LYS A 341 -16.77 -34.03 2.72
C LYS A 341 -17.47 -33.38 1.53
N THR A 342 -17.64 -34.15 0.46
CA THR A 342 -18.35 -33.68 -0.74
C THR A 342 -19.84 -33.52 -0.44
N GLY A 343 -20.40 -32.33 -0.68
CA GLY A 343 -21.85 -32.08 -0.61
C GLY A 343 -22.40 -31.57 0.72
N GLU A 344 -21.54 -31.19 1.67
CA GLU A 344 -21.96 -30.58 2.94
C GLU A 344 -22.57 -29.18 2.76
N THR A 345 -23.57 -28.87 3.58
CA THR A 345 -24.20 -27.54 3.73
C THR A 345 -23.63 -26.85 4.96
N PHE A 346 -23.21 -25.59 4.82
CA PHE A 346 -22.54 -24.84 5.87
C PHE A 346 -23.38 -23.67 6.37
N ASP A 347 -23.04 -23.21 7.57
CA ASP A 347 -23.55 -21.97 8.14
C ASP A 347 -22.93 -20.77 7.43
N GLU A 348 -23.74 -20.02 6.68
CA GLU A 348 -23.33 -18.84 5.94
C GLU A 348 -22.87 -17.69 6.84
N THR A 349 -23.11 -17.76 8.15
CA THR A 349 -22.66 -16.73 9.11
C THR A 349 -21.15 -16.76 9.37
N LEU A 350 -20.47 -17.86 9.04
CA LEU A 350 -19.03 -18.01 9.25
C LEU A 350 -18.19 -17.14 8.31
N PRO A 351 -17.01 -16.65 8.75
CA PRO A 351 -16.14 -15.79 7.95
C PRO A 351 -15.43 -16.52 6.80
N PHE A 352 -15.40 -17.86 6.85
CA PHE A 352 -14.83 -18.71 5.81
C PHE A 352 -15.76 -19.91 5.58
N VAL A 353 -16.11 -20.16 4.33
CA VAL A 353 -16.96 -21.28 3.92
C VAL A 353 -16.39 -21.88 2.64
N ALA A 354 -16.07 -23.16 2.66
CA ALA A 354 -15.60 -23.87 1.48
C ALA A 354 -16.11 -25.31 1.45
N ARG A 355 -16.20 -25.89 0.25
CA ARG A 355 -16.59 -27.29 0.06
C ARG A 355 -15.77 -27.96 -1.02
N LYS A 356 -15.46 -29.23 -0.81
CA LYS A 356 -14.84 -30.07 -1.82
C LYS A 356 -15.86 -30.41 -2.91
N ILE A 357 -15.43 -30.36 -4.16
CA ILE A 357 -16.22 -30.82 -5.31
C ILE A 357 -15.49 -31.92 -6.08
N PRO A 358 -16.22 -32.82 -6.78
CA PRO A 358 -15.58 -33.86 -7.58
C PRO A 358 -14.71 -33.27 -8.70
N VAL A 359 -13.48 -33.78 -8.82
CA VAL A 359 -12.59 -33.42 -9.93
C VAL A 359 -13.10 -34.07 -11.21
N HIS A 360 -13.26 -33.28 -12.27
CA HIS A 360 -13.68 -33.80 -13.58
C HIS A 360 -12.67 -34.84 -14.10
N PRO A 361 -13.11 -35.96 -14.71
CA PRO A 361 -12.21 -37.03 -15.15
C PRO A 361 -11.04 -36.58 -16.04
N SER A 362 -11.27 -35.58 -16.91
CA SER A 362 -10.21 -35.04 -17.80
C SER A 362 -9.10 -34.29 -17.05
N LEU A 363 -9.32 -33.87 -15.80
CA LEU A 363 -8.37 -33.09 -15.01
C LEU A 363 -7.68 -33.91 -13.93
N LYS A 364 -8.13 -35.14 -13.63
CA LYS A 364 -7.60 -35.98 -12.55
C LYS A 364 -6.08 -36.23 -12.63
N GLN A 365 -5.49 -36.20 -13.82
CA GLN A 365 -4.05 -36.32 -13.98
C GLN A 365 -3.28 -35.14 -13.37
N TRP A 366 -3.86 -33.95 -13.40
CA TRP A 366 -3.18 -32.69 -13.07
C TRP A 366 -3.66 -32.08 -11.76
N VAL A 367 -4.94 -32.29 -11.43
CA VAL A 367 -5.62 -31.69 -10.29
C VAL A 367 -6.00 -32.80 -9.31
N ARG A 368 -5.43 -32.71 -8.10
CA ARG A 368 -5.69 -33.63 -6.98
C ARG A 368 -7.00 -33.28 -6.28
N THR A 369 -7.20 -32.00 -5.98
CA THR A 369 -8.38 -31.51 -5.24
C THR A 369 -8.92 -30.24 -5.86
N VAL A 370 -10.24 -30.12 -5.91
CA VAL A 370 -10.94 -28.87 -6.23
C VAL A 370 -11.82 -28.51 -5.04
N THR A 371 -11.58 -27.33 -4.48
CA THR A 371 -12.34 -26.78 -3.36
C THR A 371 -13.00 -25.48 -3.80
N LEU A 372 -14.32 -25.46 -3.74
CA LEU A 372 -15.12 -24.26 -3.99
C LEU A 372 -15.22 -23.46 -2.69
N VAL A 373 -14.63 -22.28 -2.65
CA VAL A 373 -14.66 -21.35 -1.52
C VAL A 373 -15.80 -20.38 -1.74
N HIS A 374 -16.91 -20.58 -1.02
CA HIS A 374 -18.10 -19.72 -1.10
C HIS A 374 -17.95 -18.41 -0.33
N ARG A 375 -17.11 -18.41 0.71
CA ARG A 375 -16.83 -17.19 1.46
C ARG A 375 -15.39 -17.20 1.94
N LEU A 376 -14.70 -16.12 1.63
CA LEU A 376 -13.30 -15.91 1.98
C LEU A 376 -13.12 -14.46 2.41
N ARG A 377 -12.64 -14.28 3.63
CA ARG A 377 -12.18 -12.98 4.11
C ARG A 377 -10.70 -12.81 3.74
N GLU A 378 -10.39 -11.75 3.03
CA GLU A 378 -9.02 -11.28 2.78
C GLU A 378 -8.80 -9.95 3.50
N VAL A 379 -7.74 -9.88 4.31
CA VAL A 379 -7.28 -8.64 4.93
C VAL A 379 -6.10 -8.12 4.12
N ARG A 380 -6.20 -6.89 3.61
CA ARG A 380 -5.13 -6.20 2.90
C ARG A 380 -4.67 -5.00 3.71
N VAL A 381 -3.37 -4.88 3.91
CA VAL A 381 -2.75 -3.81 4.71
C VAL A 381 -1.78 -3.05 3.83
N GLN A 382 -1.92 -1.73 3.78
CA GLN A 382 -0.90 -0.88 3.21
C GLN A 382 0.14 -0.54 4.29
N PHE A 383 1.41 -0.85 4.01
CA PHE A 383 2.51 -0.59 4.95
C PHE A 383 3.53 0.43 4.43
N GLY A 384 3.31 0.94 3.21
CA GLY A 384 4.13 1.96 2.58
C GLY A 384 3.73 2.22 1.14
N PHE A 385 4.57 2.93 0.41
CA PHE A 385 4.48 3.08 -1.04
C PHE A 385 5.85 3.36 -1.64
N THR A 386 5.97 3.21 -2.96
CA THR A 386 7.13 3.66 -3.74
C THR A 386 6.69 4.63 -4.83
N ARG A 387 7.68 5.26 -5.48
CA ARG A 387 7.47 6.11 -6.66
C ARG A 387 8.54 5.78 -7.69
N LEU A 388 8.27 6.12 -8.95
CA LEU A 388 9.11 5.88 -10.12
C LEU A 388 9.22 4.40 -10.49
N GLU A 389 9.46 3.54 -9.51
CA GLU A 389 9.61 2.09 -9.69
C GLU A 389 8.74 1.36 -8.66
N PRO A 390 7.94 0.37 -9.08
CA PRO A 390 7.19 -0.47 -8.17
C PRO A 390 8.13 -1.44 -7.44
N ALA A 391 7.74 -1.89 -6.25
CA ALA A 391 8.35 -3.08 -5.66
C ALA A 391 7.87 -4.33 -6.43
N SER A 392 8.79 -5.20 -6.82
CA SER A 392 8.46 -6.57 -7.26
C SER A 392 8.01 -7.37 -6.04
N SER A 393 7.10 -8.33 -6.23
CA SER A 393 6.72 -9.31 -5.19
C SER A 393 7.27 -10.68 -5.55
N ASP A 394 7.68 -11.42 -4.53
CA ASP A 394 8.02 -12.84 -4.64
C ASP A 394 6.76 -13.71 -4.71
N ASN A 395 6.95 -15.03 -4.76
CA ASN A 395 5.86 -16.02 -4.78
C ASN A 395 5.02 -16.03 -3.48
N GLN A 396 5.50 -15.37 -2.41
CA GLN A 396 4.78 -15.18 -1.15
C GLN A 396 3.96 -13.88 -1.15
N GLY A 397 3.99 -13.10 -2.24
CA GLY A 397 3.36 -11.79 -2.31
C GLY A 397 4.14 -10.73 -1.51
N GLU A 398 5.35 -11.06 -1.06
CA GLU A 398 6.21 -10.18 -0.28
C GLU A 398 7.17 -9.45 -1.22
N PRO A 399 7.36 -8.14 -1.06
CA PRO A 399 8.35 -7.41 -1.84
C PRO A 399 9.73 -8.08 -1.91
N ASP A 400 10.10 -8.51 -3.12
CA ASP A 400 11.36 -9.15 -3.41
C ASP A 400 12.46 -8.10 -3.56
N SER A 401 13.37 -8.04 -2.59
CA SER A 401 14.53 -7.13 -2.52
C SER A 401 14.23 -5.65 -2.77
N LEU A 402 14.34 -4.82 -1.72
CA LEU A 402 14.09 -3.38 -1.80
C LEU A 402 15.26 -2.65 -2.50
N ASP A 403 15.43 -2.83 -3.81
CA ASP A 403 16.14 -1.85 -4.68
C ASP A 403 15.44 -0.48 -4.61
N VAL A 404 14.14 -0.50 -4.26
CA VAL A 404 13.31 0.68 -4.09
C VAL A 404 13.03 0.88 -2.60
N ARG A 405 13.32 2.07 -2.09
CA ARG A 405 13.12 2.38 -0.67
C ARG A 405 11.67 2.79 -0.40
N ARG A 406 11.04 2.05 0.52
CA ARG A 406 9.68 2.33 1.02
C ARG A 406 9.58 3.73 1.62
N ALA A 407 8.59 4.50 1.16
CA ALA A 407 8.18 5.75 1.78
C ALA A 407 7.24 5.49 2.99
N PRO A 408 7.39 6.24 4.10
CA PRO A 408 6.55 6.08 5.29
C PRO A 408 5.14 6.63 5.07
N LEU A 409 4.15 5.99 5.70
CA LEU A 409 2.75 6.46 5.71
C LEU A 409 2.49 7.50 6.81
N ALA A 410 3.32 7.55 7.84
CA ALA A 410 3.16 8.42 9.00
C ALA A 410 4.52 8.78 9.61
N ALA A 411 4.55 9.84 10.41
CA ALA A 411 5.69 10.19 11.24
C ALA A 411 5.69 9.39 12.56
N HIS A 412 4.52 9.21 13.20
CA HIS A 412 4.43 8.67 14.55
C HIS A 412 3.37 7.58 14.75
N ALA A 413 2.73 7.08 13.70
CA ALA A 413 1.68 6.07 13.84
C ALA A 413 2.24 4.64 14.07
N GLN A 414 1.66 3.92 15.02
CA GLN A 414 1.93 2.51 15.32
C GLN A 414 0.80 1.58 14.84
N TRP A 415 0.00 2.05 13.89
CA TRP A 415 -1.05 1.29 13.23
C TRP A 415 -0.95 1.49 11.71
N LEU A 416 -1.53 0.57 10.95
CA LEU A 416 -1.55 0.63 9.48
C LEU A 416 -2.98 0.61 8.92
N PRO A 417 -3.24 1.34 7.82
CA PRO A 417 -4.53 1.30 7.16
C PRO A 417 -4.71 -0.06 6.48
N ALA A 418 -5.88 -0.64 6.69
CA ALA A 418 -6.25 -1.93 6.16
C ALA A 418 -7.68 -1.92 5.62
N ALA A 419 -7.98 -2.87 4.75
CA ALA A 419 -9.32 -3.13 4.29
C ALA A 419 -9.59 -4.63 4.29
N THR A 420 -10.82 -4.97 4.63
CA THR A 420 -11.31 -6.34 4.53
C THR A 420 -12.10 -6.47 3.23
N VAL A 421 -11.75 -7.47 2.43
CA VAL A 421 -12.50 -7.86 1.24
C VAL A 421 -13.13 -9.21 1.53
N GLN A 422 -14.43 -9.32 1.27
CA GLN A 422 -15.08 -10.63 1.21
C GLN A 422 -15.16 -11.05 -0.26
N GLY A 423 -14.78 -12.28 -0.52
CA GLY A 423 -14.80 -12.85 -1.85
C GLY A 423 -15.17 -14.32 -1.85
N GLU A 424 -15.19 -14.85 -3.05
CA GLU A 424 -15.39 -16.26 -3.36
C GLU A 424 -14.19 -16.72 -4.18
N GLY A 425 -13.97 -18.03 -4.27
CA GLY A 425 -12.82 -18.54 -5.00
C GLY A 425 -12.89 -20.02 -5.30
N ILE A 426 -11.94 -20.46 -6.12
CA ILE A 426 -11.71 -21.88 -6.40
C ILE A 426 -10.27 -22.15 -6.03
N PHE A 427 -10.07 -23.07 -5.07
CA PHE A 427 -8.76 -23.59 -4.75
C PHE A 427 -8.52 -24.87 -5.54
N LEU A 428 -7.43 -24.88 -6.30
CA LEU A 428 -6.98 -26.01 -7.09
C LEU A 428 -5.68 -26.53 -6.51
N GLU A 429 -5.73 -27.75 -6.00
CA GLU A 429 -4.54 -28.45 -5.55
C GLU A 429 -4.00 -29.30 -6.70
N LEU A 430 -2.81 -28.98 -7.18
CA LEU A 430 -2.18 -29.69 -8.28
C LEU A 430 -1.51 -30.98 -7.79
N CYS A 431 -1.38 -31.96 -8.70
CA CYS A 431 -0.67 -33.22 -8.44
C CYS A 431 0.85 -32.98 -8.49
N PRO A 432 1.59 -33.11 -7.36
CA PRO A 432 3.03 -32.82 -7.33
C PRO A 432 3.83 -33.70 -8.30
N ASP A 433 3.52 -34.99 -8.37
CA ASP A 433 4.22 -35.93 -9.26
C ASP A 433 4.02 -35.60 -10.74
N ALA A 434 2.81 -35.18 -11.11
CA ALA A 434 2.51 -34.77 -12.48
C ALA A 434 3.25 -33.48 -12.85
N LEU A 435 3.33 -32.52 -11.92
CA LEU A 435 4.10 -31.29 -12.09
C LEU A 435 5.61 -31.57 -12.19
N ALA A 436 6.14 -32.48 -11.36
CA ALA A 436 7.53 -32.88 -11.42
C ALA A 436 7.88 -33.59 -12.73
N ALA A 437 7.00 -34.46 -13.23
CA ALA A 437 7.17 -35.09 -14.53
C ALA A 437 7.12 -34.06 -15.68
N TRP A 438 6.22 -33.08 -15.59
CA TRP A 438 6.11 -31.99 -16.57
C TRP A 438 7.32 -31.05 -16.55
N SER A 439 7.78 -30.63 -15.36
CA SER A 439 8.93 -29.72 -15.23
C SER A 439 10.22 -30.33 -15.77
N ASN A 440 10.36 -31.66 -15.70
CA ASN A 440 11.52 -32.39 -16.25
C ASN A 440 11.48 -32.59 -17.78
N GLN A 441 10.44 -32.15 -18.47
CA GLN A 441 10.38 -32.26 -19.94
C GLN A 441 11.39 -31.29 -20.60
N LYS A 442 12.10 -31.78 -21.63
CA LYS A 442 13.11 -30.98 -22.34
C LYS A 442 12.62 -29.60 -22.81
N PRO A 443 11.43 -29.45 -23.43
CA PRO A 443 10.94 -28.14 -23.85
C PRO A 443 10.71 -27.17 -22.69
N VAL A 444 10.27 -27.68 -21.53
CA VAL A 444 10.02 -26.88 -20.33
C VAL A 444 11.34 -26.39 -19.74
N GLN A 445 12.33 -27.29 -19.60
CA GLN A 445 13.67 -26.94 -19.13
C GLN A 445 14.36 -25.90 -20.04
N GLN A 446 14.23 -26.06 -21.37
CA GLN A 446 14.74 -25.07 -22.32
C GLN A 446 14.09 -23.70 -22.12
N ARG A 447 12.76 -23.67 -21.94
CA ARG A 447 12.05 -22.41 -21.70
C ARG A 447 12.47 -21.73 -20.39
N VAL A 448 12.67 -22.50 -19.32
CA VAL A 448 13.15 -21.97 -18.04
C VAL A 448 14.56 -21.36 -18.21
N ALA A 449 15.45 -22.02 -18.94
CA ALA A 449 16.79 -21.51 -19.21
C ALA A 449 16.77 -20.18 -20.01
N GLU A 450 15.87 -20.04 -20.98
CA GLU A 450 15.67 -18.77 -21.70
C GLU A 450 15.20 -17.64 -20.76
N LEU A 451 14.25 -17.93 -19.87
CA LEU A 451 13.72 -16.95 -18.91
C LEU A 451 14.79 -16.52 -17.90
N ASP A 452 15.57 -17.48 -17.39
CA ASP A 452 16.68 -17.22 -16.47
C ASP A 452 17.79 -16.39 -17.14
N ALA A 453 18.15 -16.70 -18.39
CA ALA A 453 19.09 -15.90 -19.16
C ALA A 453 18.59 -14.46 -19.39
N GLY A 454 17.30 -14.30 -19.72
CA GLY A 454 16.67 -12.99 -19.86
C GLY A 454 16.66 -12.19 -18.56
N TRP A 455 16.36 -12.85 -17.44
CA TRP A 455 16.41 -12.23 -16.11
C TRP A 455 17.83 -11.78 -15.74
N LYS A 456 18.85 -12.62 -15.98
CA LYS A 456 20.26 -12.27 -15.75
C LYS A 456 20.69 -11.06 -16.58
N ALA A 457 20.36 -11.04 -17.86
CA ALA A 457 20.66 -9.91 -18.73
C ALA A 457 19.99 -8.60 -18.27
N TRP A 458 18.73 -8.68 -17.81
CA TRP A 458 18.03 -7.54 -17.24
C TRP A 458 18.66 -7.07 -15.93
N HIS A 459 19.06 -8.00 -15.05
CA HIS A 459 19.71 -7.71 -13.78
C HIS A 459 21.06 -7.01 -13.99
N ASP A 460 21.90 -7.53 -14.88
CA ASP A 460 23.23 -6.99 -15.15
C ASP A 460 23.21 -5.61 -15.83
N ALA A 461 22.13 -5.28 -16.54
CA ALA A 461 21.93 -3.97 -17.16
C ALA A 461 21.52 -2.86 -16.17
N ARG A 462 21.20 -3.18 -14.91
CA ARG A 462 20.83 -2.18 -13.90
C ARG A 462 22.07 -1.54 -13.28
N PRO A 463 22.25 -0.21 -13.37
CA PRO A 463 23.30 0.47 -12.61
C PRO A 463 22.95 0.38 -11.11
N HIS A 464 23.80 -0.30 -10.35
CA HIS A 464 23.64 -0.50 -8.91
C HIS A 464 23.40 0.83 -8.17
N HIS A 465 22.15 1.09 -7.78
CA HIS A 465 21.83 2.03 -6.72
C HIS A 465 21.80 1.21 -5.41
N ASP A 466 22.76 1.47 -4.53
CA ASP A 466 23.02 0.85 -3.22
C ASP A 466 23.73 -0.51 -3.22
N ALA A 467 25.01 -0.48 -2.81
CA ALA A 467 25.95 -1.58 -2.63
C ALA A 467 25.58 -2.58 -1.49
N GLY A 468 24.28 -2.76 -1.20
CA GLY A 468 23.78 -3.62 -0.14
C GLY A 468 22.50 -4.40 -0.49
N SER A 469 21.94 -4.22 -1.69
CA SER A 469 20.78 -4.98 -2.14
C SER A 469 21.20 -6.40 -2.51
N LYS A 470 20.83 -7.38 -1.68
CA LYS A 470 20.81 -8.79 -2.09
C LYS A 470 19.50 -9.01 -2.84
N VAL A 471 19.52 -8.87 -4.16
CA VAL A 471 18.43 -9.34 -5.02
C VAL A 471 18.33 -10.86 -4.81
N LYS A 472 17.20 -11.35 -4.29
CA LYS A 472 17.00 -12.80 -4.21
C LYS A 472 16.81 -13.32 -5.64
N THR A 473 17.20 -14.57 -5.80
CA THR A 473 17.13 -15.37 -7.03
C THR A 473 15.86 -15.15 -7.86
N PRO A 474 15.93 -15.35 -9.19
CA PRO A 474 14.79 -15.14 -10.08
C PRO A 474 13.52 -15.82 -9.54
N PRO A 475 12.34 -15.22 -9.72
CA PRO A 475 11.07 -15.80 -9.27
C PRO A 475 10.75 -17.13 -9.98
N PHE A 476 11.48 -17.44 -11.06
CA PHE A 476 11.43 -18.69 -11.80
C PHE A 476 12.38 -19.74 -11.20
N LEU A 477 12.10 -20.25 -10.00
CA LEU A 477 12.85 -21.39 -9.49
C LEU A 477 12.05 -22.69 -9.63
N GLY A 478 12.47 -23.48 -10.62
CA GLY A 478 12.57 -24.93 -10.48
C GLY A 478 14.01 -25.28 -10.08
N ALA A 479 14.31 -25.19 -8.78
CA ALA A 479 15.41 -25.89 -8.13
C ALA A 479 15.01 -26.19 -6.69
#